data_AF-A0A951UPY6-F1
#
_entry.id   AF-A0A951UPY6-F1
#
_cell.length_a   1.000
_cell.length_b   1.000
_cell.length_c   1.000
_cell.angle_alpha   90.00
_cell.angle_beta   90.00
_cell.angle_gamma   90.00
#
_symmetry.space_group_name_H-M   'P 1'
#
loop_
_entity.id
_entity.type
_entity.pdbx_description
1 polymer ?
#
loop_
_entity_poly.entity_id
_entity_poly.type
_entity_poly.pdbx_seq_one_letter_code
_entity_poly.pdbx_strand_id
1 'polypeptide(L)'
;MNFHDLDIASNTYSLDFYIWFKWKGELDPTANLEYHNGVDDSDTTSVASYKTPEKLPDGRFFQALRVDGRFVQPFALAKYPLDQQTITISLEDSVYTVDQMVYVADNRQSGYSSTVSIPGWEIQTANISSLVHEYTTNFGDPRLGDKTQYAALQYSLTVSRSVSFFTWKLLLPLVIVVAASWGALLLEPRYVDSRIALSVTALLTTVFLQQSYSSTLPNIGYLVLLDKIYVIAYLLITILILEVIVTADWIKDERPESYARVARLDHMLLAIQTVAFVGGIVLLLVLR
;
A
#
# COMPACT_ATOMS: atom_id res chain seq x y z
N MET A 1 17.49 -9.40 8.94
CA MET A 1 17.15 -8.05 8.43
C MET A 1 16.38 -7.30 9.50
N ASN A 2 16.43 -5.98 9.47
CA ASN A 2 15.62 -5.03 10.22
C ASN A 2 15.06 -3.98 9.25
N PHE A 3 13.83 -3.56 9.48
CA PHE A 3 13.21 -2.43 8.77
C PHE A 3 13.36 -1.17 9.61
N HIS A 4 13.83 -0.09 8.98
CA HIS A 4 13.96 1.21 9.64
C HIS A 4 12.82 2.16 9.26
N ASP A 5 12.43 2.15 7.98
CA ASP A 5 11.35 2.98 7.45
C ASP A 5 10.68 2.27 6.27
N LEU A 6 9.36 2.34 6.17
CA LEU A 6 8.58 1.87 5.03
C LEU A 6 7.58 2.97 4.69
N ASP A 7 7.97 3.83 3.75
CA ASP A 7 7.25 5.02 3.38
C ASP A 7 6.56 4.84 2.02
N ILE A 8 5.24 4.72 2.11
CA ILE A 8 4.36 4.54 0.97
C ILE A 8 4.23 5.82 0.15
N ALA A 9 4.34 7.00 0.76
CA ALA A 9 4.22 8.27 0.07
C ALA A 9 5.43 8.57 -0.83
N SER A 10 6.62 8.17 -0.41
CA SER A 10 7.84 8.30 -1.22
C SER A 10 8.16 7.05 -2.06
N ASN A 11 7.39 5.96 -1.94
CA ASN A 11 7.71 4.67 -2.56
C ASN A 11 9.05 4.08 -2.08
N THR A 12 9.51 4.43 -0.87
CA THR A 12 10.84 4.01 -0.35
C THR A 12 10.76 3.19 0.92
N TYR A 13 11.82 2.44 1.19
CA TYR A 13 12.02 1.70 2.43
C TYR A 13 13.49 1.51 2.74
N SER A 14 13.84 1.48 4.03
CA SER A 14 15.22 1.32 4.51
C SER A 14 15.39 0.00 5.25
N LEU A 15 16.48 -0.70 4.94
CA LEU A 15 16.75 -2.05 5.42
C LEU A 15 18.21 -2.20 5.87
N ASP A 16 18.38 -2.85 7.02
CA ASP A 16 19.66 -3.39 7.49
C ASP A 16 19.59 -4.92 7.42
N PHE A 17 20.41 -5.55 6.59
CA PHE A 17 20.38 -6.99 6.38
C PHE A 17 21.76 -7.59 6.15
N TYR A 18 21.82 -8.91 6.22
CA TYR A 18 23.01 -9.67 5.89
C TYR A 18 22.77 -10.45 4.61
N ILE A 19 23.75 -10.41 3.72
CA ILE A 19 23.85 -11.28 2.56
C ILE A 19 25.15 -12.08 2.65
N TRP A 20 25.16 -13.29 2.09
CA TRP A 20 26.35 -14.12 2.06
C TRP A 20 26.50 -14.84 0.73
N PHE A 21 27.75 -15.12 0.40
CA PHE A 21 28.14 -15.81 -0.82
C PHE A 21 29.01 -17.00 -0.48
N LYS A 22 28.81 -18.10 -1.23
CA LYS A 22 29.69 -19.27 -1.25
C LYS A 22 30.01 -19.57 -2.70
N TRP A 23 31.27 -19.47 -3.10
CA TRP A 23 31.65 -19.62 -4.51
C TRP A 23 32.94 -20.43 -4.70
N LYS A 24 33.19 -20.85 -5.94
CA LYS A 24 34.47 -21.41 -6.40
C LYS A 24 34.97 -20.56 -7.56
N GLY A 25 36.29 -20.50 -7.74
CA GLY A 25 36.92 -19.74 -8.82
C GLY A 25 37.57 -18.46 -8.31
N GLU A 26 38.07 -17.67 -9.26
CA GLU A 26 38.84 -16.45 -8.99
C GLU A 26 37.97 -15.18 -8.92
N LEU A 27 36.77 -15.21 -9.53
CA LEU A 27 35.86 -14.07 -9.52
C LEU A 27 35.23 -13.93 -8.12
N ASP A 28 35.42 -12.76 -7.52
CA ASP A 28 34.80 -12.41 -6.23
C ASP A 28 33.40 -11.84 -6.49
N PRO A 29 32.31 -12.54 -6.09
CA PRO A 29 30.94 -12.08 -6.32
C PRO A 29 30.55 -10.88 -5.46
N THR A 30 31.42 -10.42 -4.55
CA THR A 30 31.16 -9.26 -3.68
C THR A 30 31.75 -7.96 -4.22
N ALA A 31 32.58 -8.02 -5.27
CA ALA A 31 33.36 -6.88 -5.75
C ALA A 31 32.52 -5.85 -6.53
N ASN A 32 31.54 -6.31 -7.30
CA ASN A 32 30.76 -5.47 -8.21
C ASN A 32 29.25 -5.58 -7.96
N LEU A 33 28.85 -5.77 -6.69
CA LEU A 33 27.44 -5.87 -6.33
C LEU A 33 26.73 -4.53 -6.53
N GLU A 34 25.66 -4.56 -7.31
CA GLU A 34 24.78 -3.42 -7.53
C GLU A 34 23.36 -3.76 -7.08
N TYR A 35 22.69 -2.81 -6.44
CA TYR A 35 21.29 -2.93 -6.01
C TYR A 35 20.41 -2.09 -6.93
N HIS A 36 19.75 -2.70 -7.90
CA HIS A 36 18.94 -2.02 -8.91
C HIS A 36 17.90 -1.04 -8.38
N ASN A 37 17.35 -1.39 -7.23
CA ASN A 37 16.29 -0.63 -6.61
C ASN A 37 16.79 0.17 -5.40
N GLY A 38 18.09 0.40 -5.28
CA GLY A 38 18.68 1.38 -4.37
C GLY A 38 18.30 2.80 -4.79
N VAL A 39 18.06 3.68 -3.81
CA VAL A 39 17.72 5.10 -4.06
C VAL A 39 18.97 5.91 -4.38
N ASP A 40 20.02 5.70 -3.60
CA ASP A 40 21.31 6.38 -3.75
C ASP A 40 22.41 5.40 -3.34
N ASP A 41 23.37 5.17 -4.23
CA ASP A 41 24.54 4.32 -3.97
C ASP A 41 25.36 4.87 -2.80
N SER A 42 25.34 6.19 -2.59
CA SER A 42 26.07 6.82 -1.48
C SER A 42 25.44 6.59 -0.11
N ASP A 43 24.13 6.32 -0.05
CA ASP A 43 23.41 5.97 1.18
C ASP A 43 23.41 4.46 1.45
N THR A 44 23.87 3.64 0.51
CA THR A 44 23.96 2.19 0.66
C THR A 44 25.34 1.79 1.15
N THR A 45 25.44 1.38 2.42
CA THR A 45 26.68 0.85 2.98
C THR A 45 26.71 -0.67 2.88
N SER A 46 27.83 -1.21 2.42
CA SER A 46 28.09 -2.65 2.38
C SER A 46 29.42 -2.91 3.08
N VAL A 47 29.37 -3.60 4.22
CA VAL A 47 30.53 -3.88 5.06
C VAL A 47 30.78 -5.37 5.13
N ALA A 48 31.95 -5.80 4.67
CA ALA A 48 32.36 -7.21 4.78
C ALA A 48 32.51 -7.63 6.24
N SER A 49 31.91 -8.77 6.58
CA SER A 49 31.97 -9.37 7.92
C SER A 49 33.37 -9.90 8.24
N TYR A 50 34.12 -10.29 7.20
CA TYR A 50 35.50 -10.77 7.30
C TYR A 50 36.41 -9.91 6.44
N LYS A 51 37.64 -9.64 6.91
CA LYS A 51 38.64 -8.84 6.19
C LYS A 51 38.95 -9.39 4.79
N THR A 52 38.91 -10.71 4.65
CA THR A 52 39.13 -11.45 3.40
C THR A 52 38.17 -12.64 3.37
N PRO A 53 37.76 -13.12 2.18
CA PRO A 53 36.94 -14.32 2.09
C PRO A 53 37.59 -15.52 2.79
N GLU A 54 36.82 -16.23 3.61
CA GLU A 54 37.27 -17.43 4.30
C GLU A 54 37.23 -18.64 3.36
N LYS A 55 38.26 -19.48 3.40
CA LYS A 55 38.29 -20.72 2.61
C LYS A 55 37.64 -21.86 3.40
N LEU A 56 36.55 -22.40 2.87
CA LEU A 56 35.82 -23.54 3.43
C LEU A 56 36.55 -24.88 3.18
N PRO A 57 36.28 -25.92 3.99
CA PRO A 57 36.92 -27.23 3.85
C PRO A 57 36.72 -27.91 2.49
N ASP A 58 35.63 -27.59 1.78
CA ASP A 58 35.30 -28.12 0.45
C ASP A 58 35.91 -27.31 -0.72
N GLY A 59 36.80 -26.37 -0.39
CA GLY A 59 37.51 -25.51 -1.33
C GLY A 59 36.73 -24.29 -1.82
N ARG A 60 35.49 -24.08 -1.37
CA ARG A 60 34.75 -22.83 -1.64
C ARG A 60 35.29 -21.66 -0.82
N PHE A 61 35.10 -20.45 -1.30
CA PHE A 61 35.22 -19.24 -0.50
C PHE A 61 33.88 -18.87 0.12
N PHE A 62 33.93 -18.20 1.26
CA PHE A 62 32.78 -17.67 1.99
C PHE A 62 33.02 -16.22 2.39
N GLN A 63 32.04 -15.36 2.14
CA GLN A 63 32.02 -13.98 2.59
C GLN A 63 30.59 -13.59 2.91
N ALA A 64 30.40 -12.80 3.97
CA ALA A 64 29.12 -12.22 4.32
C ALA A 64 29.26 -10.70 4.39
N LEU A 65 28.25 -9.98 3.92
CA LEU A 65 28.20 -8.53 3.94
C LEU A 65 27.02 -8.11 4.82
N ARG A 66 27.23 -7.11 5.68
CA ARG A 66 26.13 -6.35 6.27
C ARG A 66 25.84 -5.19 5.35
N VAL A 67 24.59 -5.05 4.96
CA VAL A 67 24.11 -4.04 4.03
C VAL A 67 23.08 -3.19 4.76
N ASP A 68 23.33 -1.90 4.83
CA ASP A 68 22.37 -0.91 5.28
C ASP A 68 22.11 0.02 4.10
N GLY A 69 20.86 0.08 3.64
CA GLY A 69 20.54 0.84 2.44
C GLY A 69 19.08 1.25 2.36
N ARG A 70 18.83 2.23 1.50
CA ARG A 70 17.50 2.74 1.17
C ARG A 70 17.13 2.31 -0.24
N PHE A 71 15.94 1.75 -0.37
CA PHE A 71 15.43 1.16 -1.60
C PHE A 71 14.12 1.83 -2.01
N VAL A 72 13.79 1.73 -3.29
CA VAL A 72 12.58 2.29 -3.91
C VAL A 72 11.84 1.22 -4.69
N GLN A 73 10.51 1.23 -4.61
CA GLN A 73 9.66 0.45 -5.50
C GLN A 73 8.26 1.07 -5.57
N PRO A 74 7.56 0.99 -6.71
CA PRO A 74 6.16 1.40 -6.77
C PRO A 74 5.29 0.46 -5.91
N PHE A 75 4.43 1.04 -5.06
CA PHE A 75 3.44 0.28 -4.30
C PHE A 75 2.09 0.18 -5.03
N ALA A 76 1.49 -1.02 -5.00
CA ALA A 76 0.21 -1.28 -5.62
C ALA A 76 -0.95 -0.92 -4.67
N LEU A 77 -1.49 0.29 -4.76
CA LEU A 77 -2.43 0.85 -3.79
C LEU A 77 -3.91 0.74 -4.20
N ALA A 78 -4.23 0.10 -5.32
CA ALA A 78 -5.61 -0.02 -5.80
C ALA A 78 -6.58 -0.62 -4.75
N LYS A 79 -6.07 -1.53 -3.90
CA LYS A 79 -6.84 -2.16 -2.82
C LYS A 79 -6.67 -1.46 -1.46
N TYR A 80 -6.00 -0.31 -1.40
CA TYR A 80 -5.76 0.41 -0.15
C TYR A 80 -7.06 0.68 0.61
N PRO A 81 -7.12 0.43 1.94
CA PRO A 81 -6.03 0.01 2.84
C PRO A 81 -5.95 -1.52 3.09
N LEU A 82 -6.58 -2.33 2.24
CA LEU A 82 -6.59 -3.79 2.31
C LEU A 82 -5.62 -4.39 1.29
N ASP A 83 -4.57 -3.65 0.98
CA ASP A 83 -3.54 -3.98 0.02
C ASP A 83 -2.48 -4.94 0.59
N GLN A 84 -1.85 -5.64 -0.33
CA GLN A 84 -0.70 -6.50 -0.10
C GLN A 84 0.44 -5.99 -0.97
N GLN A 85 1.63 -5.87 -0.39
CA GLN A 85 2.83 -5.40 -1.06
C GLN A 85 3.88 -6.50 -1.05
N THR A 86 4.66 -6.58 -2.12
CA THR A 86 5.86 -7.43 -2.18
C THR A 86 7.07 -6.53 -2.18
N ILE A 87 7.75 -6.44 -1.04
CA ILE A 87 8.96 -5.63 -0.85
C ILE A 87 10.15 -6.43 -1.37
N THR A 88 10.94 -5.88 -2.29
CA THR A 88 11.95 -6.64 -3.02
C THR A 88 13.35 -6.06 -2.88
N ILE A 89 14.34 -6.85 -2.51
CA ILE A 89 15.75 -6.46 -2.65
C ILE A 89 16.26 -7.17 -3.89
N SER A 90 16.63 -6.42 -4.93
CA SER A 90 17.19 -6.99 -6.17
C SER A 90 18.64 -6.57 -6.32
N LEU A 91 19.51 -7.54 -6.54
CA LEU A 91 20.92 -7.31 -6.81
C LEU A 91 21.36 -8.01 -8.08
N GLU A 92 22.39 -7.46 -8.72
CA GLU A 92 23.13 -8.09 -9.82
C GLU A 92 24.64 -7.82 -9.70
N ASP A 93 25.43 -8.45 -10.57
CA ASP A 93 26.81 -8.01 -10.80
C ASP A 93 26.83 -7.02 -11.96
N SER A 94 27.48 -5.88 -11.77
CA SER A 94 27.51 -4.81 -12.77
C SER A 94 28.53 -5.01 -13.89
N VAL A 95 29.38 -6.04 -13.81
CA VAL A 95 30.51 -6.28 -14.72
C VAL A 95 30.39 -7.61 -15.46
N TYR A 96 30.09 -8.70 -14.74
CA TYR A 96 30.12 -10.06 -15.26
C TYR A 96 28.74 -10.52 -15.76
N THR A 97 28.69 -10.92 -17.02
CA THR A 97 27.49 -11.51 -17.62
C THR A 97 27.21 -12.92 -17.10
N VAL A 98 26.02 -13.45 -17.40
CA VAL A 98 25.59 -14.82 -17.04
C VAL A 98 26.55 -15.93 -17.51
N ASP A 99 27.33 -15.68 -18.56
CA ASP A 99 28.31 -16.65 -19.08
C ASP A 99 29.54 -16.78 -18.14
N GLN A 100 29.78 -15.77 -17.31
CA GLN A 100 30.93 -15.71 -16.41
C GLN A 100 30.53 -15.97 -14.96
N MET A 101 29.39 -15.42 -14.52
CA MET A 101 28.94 -15.56 -13.15
C MET A 101 27.42 -15.69 -13.06
N VAL A 102 26.96 -16.61 -12.21
CA VAL A 102 25.55 -16.82 -11.90
C VAL A 102 25.30 -16.86 -10.40
N TYR A 103 24.22 -16.22 -9.94
CA TYR A 103 23.76 -16.32 -8.57
C TYR A 103 22.81 -17.50 -8.38
N VAL A 104 23.04 -18.29 -7.34
CA VAL A 104 22.16 -19.40 -6.95
C VAL A 104 21.56 -19.09 -5.57
N ALA A 105 20.24 -18.95 -5.53
CA ALA A 105 19.51 -18.63 -4.31
C ALA A 105 19.62 -19.73 -3.24
N ASP A 106 20.08 -19.36 -2.04
CA ASP A 106 20.12 -20.25 -0.87
C ASP A 106 18.76 -20.33 -0.17
N ASN A 107 17.80 -21.00 -0.80
CA ASN A 107 16.44 -21.18 -0.30
C ASN A 107 16.35 -21.90 1.07
N ARG A 108 17.44 -22.50 1.56
CA ARG A 108 17.47 -23.22 2.84
C ARG A 108 17.85 -22.33 4.01
N GLN A 109 18.61 -21.28 3.79
CA GLN A 109 19.16 -20.42 4.85
C GLN A 109 18.72 -18.96 4.71
N SER A 110 18.19 -18.55 3.55
CA SER A 110 17.58 -17.24 3.36
C SER A 110 16.25 -17.14 4.12
N GLY A 111 16.07 -16.04 4.85
CA GLY A 111 14.90 -15.80 5.67
C GLY A 111 14.98 -14.49 6.43
N TYR A 112 14.13 -14.33 7.42
CA TYR A 112 14.08 -13.16 8.31
C TYR A 112 14.08 -13.61 9.78
N SER A 113 14.47 -12.71 10.69
CA SER A 113 14.46 -13.00 12.13
C SER A 113 13.02 -13.12 12.63
N SER A 114 12.74 -14.03 13.57
CA SER A 114 11.42 -14.12 14.23
C SER A 114 11.04 -12.85 15.00
N THR A 115 12.01 -11.97 15.27
CA THR A 115 11.81 -10.68 15.93
C THR A 115 11.58 -9.53 14.95
N VAL A 116 11.69 -9.77 13.64
CA VAL A 116 11.47 -8.70 12.67
C VAL A 116 10.00 -8.29 12.70
N SER A 117 9.75 -7.00 12.73
CA SER A 117 8.42 -6.43 12.68
C SER A 117 8.43 -5.17 11.83
N ILE A 118 7.34 -4.94 11.13
CA ILE A 118 7.16 -3.77 10.27
C ILE A 118 5.92 -3.05 10.80
N PRO A 119 6.05 -1.86 11.40
CA PRO A 119 4.91 -1.17 12.00
C PRO A 119 3.74 -1.01 11.03
N GLY A 120 2.55 -1.49 11.41
CA GLY A 120 1.34 -1.41 10.58
C GLY A 120 1.18 -2.50 9.52
N TRP A 121 2.15 -3.42 9.41
CA TRP A 121 2.17 -4.50 8.42
C TRP A 121 2.35 -5.87 9.07
N GLU A 122 1.73 -6.87 8.47
CA GLU A 122 1.86 -8.27 8.83
C GLU A 122 2.66 -8.98 7.74
N ILE A 123 3.74 -9.66 8.13
CA ILE A 123 4.56 -10.44 7.20
C ILE A 123 3.85 -11.74 6.87
N GLN A 124 3.65 -12.00 5.58
CA GLN A 124 2.93 -13.17 5.08
C GLN A 124 3.90 -14.27 4.65
N THR A 125 4.77 -13.95 3.70
CA THR A 125 5.71 -14.89 3.09
C THR A 125 7.02 -14.21 2.74
N ALA A 126 8.09 -14.99 2.72
CA ALA A 126 9.38 -14.56 2.21
C ALA A 126 9.93 -15.62 1.25
N ASN A 127 10.52 -15.17 0.16
CA ASN A 127 11.17 -16.06 -0.82
C ASN A 127 12.39 -15.39 -1.43
N ILE A 128 13.29 -16.20 -1.98
CA ILE A 128 14.45 -15.74 -2.72
C ILE A 128 14.51 -16.47 -4.05
N SER A 129 14.81 -15.75 -5.13
CA SER A 129 14.86 -16.32 -6.48
C SER A 129 16.10 -15.83 -7.22
N SER A 130 16.74 -16.77 -7.92
CA SER A 130 17.70 -16.45 -8.98
C SER A 130 16.95 -15.98 -10.22
N LEU A 131 17.38 -14.87 -10.78
CA LEU A 131 16.81 -14.24 -11.96
C LEU A 131 17.91 -14.01 -13.00
N VAL A 132 17.48 -13.74 -14.24
CA VAL A 132 18.35 -13.22 -15.30
C VAL A 132 17.75 -11.91 -15.77
N HIS A 133 18.53 -10.85 -15.70
CA HIS A 133 18.15 -9.54 -16.22
C HIS A 133 18.67 -9.43 -17.66
N GLU A 134 17.76 -9.24 -18.62
CA GLU A 134 18.13 -8.98 -20.02
C GLU A 134 18.07 -7.48 -20.31
N TYR A 135 19.19 -6.93 -20.77
CA TYR A 135 19.28 -5.58 -21.30
C TYR A 135 19.28 -5.61 -22.83
N THR A 136 18.52 -4.70 -23.43
CA THR A 136 18.45 -4.53 -24.89
C THR A 136 19.61 -3.71 -25.46
N THR A 137 20.73 -3.62 -24.73
CA THR A 137 21.93 -2.88 -25.09
C THR A 137 23.15 -3.60 -24.52
N ASN A 138 24.32 -3.28 -25.04
CA ASN A 138 25.62 -3.68 -24.50
C ASN A 138 26.34 -2.54 -23.77
N PHE A 139 25.63 -1.44 -23.52
CA PHE A 139 26.17 -0.23 -22.89
C PHE A 139 27.39 0.34 -23.62
N GLY A 140 27.56 0.01 -24.92
CA GLY A 140 28.69 0.43 -25.73
C GLY A 140 29.95 -0.41 -25.59
N ASP A 141 29.92 -1.56 -24.89
CA ASP A 141 31.07 -2.46 -24.81
C ASP A 141 31.25 -3.24 -26.12
N PRO A 142 32.32 -2.99 -26.91
CA PRO A 142 32.52 -3.65 -28.21
C PRO A 142 32.84 -5.15 -28.10
N ARG A 143 33.04 -5.68 -26.89
CA ARG A 143 33.32 -7.10 -26.64
C ARG A 143 32.05 -7.93 -26.49
N LEU A 144 30.91 -7.28 -26.25
CA LEU A 144 29.62 -7.92 -25.99
C LEU A 144 28.70 -7.81 -27.21
N GLY A 145 27.80 -8.79 -27.39
CA GLY A 145 26.76 -8.73 -28.42
C GLY A 145 25.72 -7.65 -28.13
N ASP A 146 24.84 -7.35 -29.09
CA ASP A 146 23.87 -6.23 -29.02
C ASP A 146 22.93 -6.25 -27.79
N LYS A 147 22.76 -7.42 -27.17
CA LYS A 147 22.02 -7.64 -25.93
C LYS A 147 22.92 -8.28 -24.90
N THR A 148 22.71 -7.92 -23.64
CA THR A 148 23.47 -8.46 -22.52
C THR A 148 22.54 -9.07 -21.48
N GLN A 149 23.04 -10.08 -20.79
CA GLN A 149 22.31 -10.78 -19.75
C GLN A 149 23.18 -10.87 -18.50
N TYR A 150 22.63 -10.45 -17.37
CA TYR A 150 23.30 -10.45 -16.08
C TYR A 150 22.51 -11.33 -15.11
N ALA A 151 23.24 -12.06 -14.27
CA ALA A 151 22.61 -12.85 -13.24
C ALA A 151 22.17 -11.93 -12.10
N ALA A 152 20.92 -12.08 -11.68
CA ALA A 152 20.35 -11.31 -10.59
C ALA A 152 19.83 -12.22 -9.48
N LEU A 153 19.74 -11.69 -8.27
CA LEU A 153 19.13 -12.35 -7.13
C LEU A 153 18.10 -11.41 -6.52
N GLN A 154 16.88 -11.91 -6.35
CA GLN A 154 15.80 -11.13 -5.75
C GLN A 154 15.29 -11.79 -4.49
N TYR A 155 15.39 -11.08 -3.37
CA TYR A 155 14.68 -11.40 -2.14
C TYR A 155 13.33 -10.69 -2.14
N SER A 156 12.25 -11.40 -1.86
CA SER A 156 10.89 -10.86 -1.85
C SER A 156 10.22 -11.13 -0.51
N LEU A 157 9.76 -10.07 0.15
CA LEU A 157 9.01 -10.10 1.40
C LEU A 157 7.59 -9.61 1.14
N THR A 158 6.63 -10.52 1.25
CA THR A 158 5.23 -10.19 1.08
C THR A 158 4.62 -9.75 2.41
N VAL A 159 4.02 -8.56 2.41
CA VAL A 159 3.43 -7.93 3.59
C VAL A 159 2.00 -7.48 3.29
N SER A 160 1.13 -7.49 4.29
CA SER A 160 -0.24 -6.96 4.18
C SER A 160 -0.56 -6.02 5.32
N ARG A 161 -1.39 -5.01 5.08
CA ARG A 161 -1.89 -4.16 6.16
C ARG A 161 -2.86 -4.94 7.03
N SER A 162 -2.86 -4.62 8.32
CA SER A 162 -3.81 -5.23 9.25
C SER A 162 -5.25 -4.80 8.93
N VAL A 163 -6.18 -5.76 8.83
CA VAL A 163 -7.62 -5.49 8.62
C VAL A 163 -8.20 -4.63 9.75
N SER A 164 -7.60 -4.70 10.94
CA SER A 164 -7.97 -3.87 12.10
C SER A 164 -7.77 -2.37 11.81
N PHE A 165 -6.69 -2.01 11.11
CA PHE A 165 -6.41 -0.63 10.71
C PHE A 165 -7.54 -0.07 9.82
N PHE A 166 -7.92 -0.81 8.79
CA PHE A 166 -9.04 -0.45 7.92
C PHE A 166 -10.33 -0.25 8.72
N THR A 167 -10.69 -1.24 9.53
CA THR A 167 -11.99 -1.30 10.21
C THR A 167 -12.14 -0.17 11.22
N TRP A 168 -11.16 -0.01 12.11
CA TRP A 168 -11.29 0.88 13.27
C TRP A 168 -10.82 2.31 13.01
N LYS A 169 -9.79 2.50 12.19
CA LYS A 169 -9.22 3.84 11.96
C LYS A 169 -9.80 4.56 10.75
N LEU A 170 -10.29 3.83 9.75
CA LEU A 170 -10.74 4.42 8.49
C LEU A 170 -12.24 4.25 8.28
N LEU A 171 -12.75 3.01 8.39
CA LEU A 171 -14.15 2.72 8.10
C LEU A 171 -15.09 3.21 9.21
N LEU A 172 -14.79 2.91 10.48
CA LEU A 172 -15.67 3.27 11.60
C LEU A 172 -15.96 4.79 11.68
N PRO A 173 -14.97 5.71 11.59
CA PRO A 173 -15.27 7.14 11.61
C PRO A 173 -16.22 7.57 10.49
N LEU A 174 -16.03 7.05 9.27
CA LEU A 174 -16.91 7.34 8.14
C LEU A 174 -18.34 6.81 8.38
N VAL A 175 -18.47 5.59 8.90
CA VAL A 175 -19.77 5.00 9.27
C VAL A 175 -20.49 5.88 10.29
N ILE A 176 -19.78 6.38 11.30
CA ILE A 176 -20.35 7.28 12.32
C ILE A 176 -20.84 8.58 11.68
N VAL A 177 -20.07 9.17 10.76
CA VAL A 177 -20.47 10.42 10.08
C VAL A 177 -21.73 10.21 9.23
N VAL A 178 -21.78 9.13 8.44
CA VAL A 178 -22.96 8.79 7.63
C VAL A 178 -24.17 8.52 8.53
N ALA A 179 -23.99 7.75 9.62
CA ALA A 179 -25.06 7.50 10.57
C ALA A 179 -25.55 8.76 11.29
N ALA A 180 -24.65 9.68 11.64
CA ALA A 180 -25.01 10.97 12.23
C ALA A 180 -25.79 11.84 11.23
N SER A 181 -25.45 11.78 9.94
CA SER A 181 -26.20 12.49 8.89
C SER A 181 -27.66 12.03 8.82
N TRP A 182 -27.91 10.73 9.01
CA TRP A 182 -29.26 10.19 9.07
C TRP A 182 -30.11 10.72 10.24
N GLY A 183 -29.48 11.34 11.24
CA GLY A 183 -30.20 12.11 12.26
C GLY A 183 -31.10 13.20 11.65
N ALA A 184 -30.73 13.75 10.49
CA ALA A 184 -31.58 14.69 9.75
C ALA A 184 -32.91 14.08 9.28
N LEU A 185 -32.97 12.77 9.03
CA LEU A 185 -34.20 12.05 8.66
C LEU A 185 -35.04 11.61 9.87
N LEU A 186 -34.44 11.61 11.07
CA LEU A 186 -35.11 11.23 12.31
C LEU A 186 -35.73 12.43 13.05
N LEU A 187 -35.26 13.64 12.75
CA LEU A 187 -35.83 14.87 13.29
C LEU A 187 -37.20 15.16 12.67
N GLU A 188 -38.09 15.78 13.45
CA GLU A 188 -39.37 16.24 12.90
C GLU A 188 -39.15 17.20 11.73
N PRO A 189 -39.95 17.10 10.64
CA PRO A 189 -39.68 17.88 9.44
C PRO A 189 -39.68 19.40 9.65
N ARG A 190 -40.33 19.89 10.72
CA ARG A 190 -40.34 21.32 11.10
C ARG A 190 -38.95 21.87 11.45
N TYR A 191 -37.99 21.03 11.86
CA TYR A 191 -36.66 21.46 12.28
C TYR A 191 -35.69 21.60 11.09
N VAL A 192 -36.10 22.35 10.07
CA VAL A 192 -35.37 22.48 8.79
C VAL A 192 -33.90 22.89 9.00
N ASP A 193 -33.65 23.91 9.82
CA ASP A 193 -32.30 24.42 10.07
C ASP A 193 -31.38 23.33 10.65
N SER A 194 -31.89 22.52 11.60
CA SER A 194 -31.13 21.42 12.19
C SER A 194 -30.87 20.29 11.20
N ARG A 195 -31.85 19.96 10.34
CA ARG A 195 -31.72 18.93 9.30
C ARG A 195 -30.66 19.32 8.26
N ILE A 196 -30.67 20.58 7.82
CA ILE A 196 -29.66 21.11 6.89
C ILE A 196 -28.28 21.12 7.56
N ALA A 197 -28.20 21.62 8.79
CA ALA A 197 -26.93 21.70 9.52
C ALA A 197 -26.27 20.32 9.68
N LEU A 198 -27.00 19.30 10.13
CA LEU A 198 -26.48 17.93 10.26
C LEU A 198 -25.94 17.37 8.94
N SER A 199 -26.68 17.58 7.85
CA SER A 199 -26.32 17.04 6.53
C SER A 199 -25.09 17.74 5.94
N VAL A 200 -25.02 19.07 6.06
CA VAL A 200 -23.87 19.86 5.60
C VAL A 200 -22.62 19.60 6.45
N THR A 201 -22.78 19.49 7.78
CA THR A 201 -21.67 19.13 8.67
C THR A 201 -21.14 17.74 8.32
N ALA A 202 -22.00 16.75 8.08
CA ALA A 202 -21.56 15.42 7.66
C ALA A 202 -20.78 15.43 6.34
N LEU A 203 -21.21 16.23 5.36
CA LEU A 203 -20.49 16.39 4.09
C LEU A 203 -19.09 16.96 4.33
N LEU A 204 -19.01 18.06 5.09
CA LEU A 204 -17.74 18.70 5.42
C LEU A 204 -16.81 17.76 6.19
N THR A 205 -17.33 17.05 7.19
CA THR A 205 -16.55 16.06 7.94
C THR A 205 -16.05 14.92 7.04
N THR A 206 -16.88 14.46 6.10
CA THR A 206 -16.48 13.43 5.13
C THR A 206 -15.32 13.91 4.26
N VAL A 207 -15.34 15.16 3.80
CA VAL A 207 -14.22 15.78 3.05
C VAL A 207 -12.94 15.79 3.89
N PHE A 208 -13.03 16.19 5.16
CA PHE A 208 -11.86 16.20 6.05
C PHE A 208 -11.31 14.80 6.31
N LEU A 209 -12.17 13.80 6.53
CA LEU A 209 -11.73 12.42 6.69
C LEU A 209 -11.04 11.89 5.42
N GLN A 210 -11.55 12.24 4.24
CA GLN A 210 -10.93 11.85 2.98
C GLN A 210 -9.55 12.47 2.81
N GLN A 211 -9.45 13.78 3.05
CA GLN A 211 -8.18 14.50 2.98
C GLN A 211 -7.15 13.91 3.97
N SER A 212 -7.60 13.53 5.17
CA SER A 212 -6.74 12.99 6.22
C SER A 212 -6.08 11.67 5.84
N TYR A 213 -6.75 10.76 5.11
CA TYR A 213 -6.07 9.54 4.64
C TYR A 213 -5.34 9.78 3.32
N SER A 214 -5.90 10.60 2.43
CA SER A 214 -5.31 10.82 1.11
C SER A 214 -3.95 11.50 1.20
N SER A 215 -3.71 12.33 2.21
CA SER A 215 -2.40 12.96 2.45
C SER A 215 -1.30 11.97 2.85
N THR A 216 -1.66 10.75 3.24
CA THR A 216 -0.72 9.68 3.59
C THR A 216 -0.34 8.80 2.39
N LEU A 217 -0.98 9.02 1.24
CA LEU A 217 -0.74 8.28 0.00
C LEU A 217 0.07 9.13 -0.97
N PRO A 218 0.89 8.49 -1.84
CA PRO A 218 1.50 9.17 -2.96
C PRO A 218 0.42 9.69 -3.92
N ASN A 219 0.79 10.64 -4.77
CA ASN A 219 -0.10 11.11 -5.83
C ASN A 219 -0.29 9.99 -6.87
N ILE A 220 -1.45 9.35 -6.86
CA ILE A 220 -1.81 8.23 -7.74
C ILE A 220 -2.94 8.65 -8.69
N GLY A 221 -2.83 8.23 -9.96
CA GLY A 221 -3.78 8.59 -11.02
C GLY A 221 -5.04 7.73 -11.07
N TYR A 222 -5.29 6.88 -10.08
CA TYR A 222 -6.43 5.96 -10.05
C TYR A 222 -7.13 5.95 -8.69
N LEU A 223 -8.40 5.52 -8.66
CA LEU A 223 -9.18 5.41 -7.42
C LEU A 223 -8.80 4.15 -6.63
N VAL A 224 -8.48 4.31 -5.35
CA VAL A 224 -8.32 3.20 -4.41
C VAL A 224 -9.67 2.71 -3.91
N LEU A 225 -9.69 1.51 -3.30
CA LEU A 225 -10.89 0.95 -2.67
C LEU A 225 -11.56 1.94 -1.71
N LEU A 226 -10.77 2.62 -0.87
CA LEU A 226 -11.29 3.60 0.06
C LEU A 226 -11.95 4.79 -0.65
N ASP A 227 -11.38 5.32 -1.74
CA ASP A 227 -11.99 6.40 -2.52
C ASP A 227 -13.39 5.99 -3.01
N LYS A 228 -13.54 4.76 -3.47
CA LYS A 228 -14.83 4.22 -3.93
C LYS A 228 -15.88 4.19 -2.80
N ILE A 229 -15.47 3.87 -1.57
CA ILE A 229 -16.33 3.92 -0.39
C ILE A 229 -16.74 5.37 -0.09
N TYR A 230 -15.80 6.32 -0.16
CA TYR A 230 -16.10 7.74 0.02
C TYR A 230 -17.05 8.28 -1.05
N VAL A 231 -16.93 7.85 -2.30
CA VAL A 231 -17.88 8.22 -3.37
C VAL A 231 -19.31 7.79 -3.02
N ILE A 232 -19.50 6.59 -2.46
CA ILE A 232 -20.83 6.15 -1.98
C ILE A 232 -21.31 7.08 -0.87
N ALA A 233 -20.47 7.37 0.13
CA ALA A 233 -20.84 8.28 1.23
C ALA A 233 -21.23 9.68 0.72
N TYR A 234 -20.48 10.25 -0.21
CA TYR A 234 -20.80 11.54 -0.81
C TYR A 234 -22.14 11.53 -1.52
N LEU A 235 -22.39 10.53 -2.37
CA LEU A 235 -23.67 10.44 -3.09
C LEU A 235 -24.85 10.36 -2.12
N LEU A 236 -24.74 9.56 -1.05
CA LEU A 236 -25.82 9.42 -0.05
C LEU A 236 -26.04 10.72 0.73
N ILE A 237 -24.97 11.38 1.19
CA ILE A 237 -25.07 12.66 1.90
C ILE A 237 -25.61 13.76 0.98
N THR A 238 -25.21 13.81 -0.29
CA THR A 238 -25.76 14.77 -1.26
C THR A 238 -27.24 14.52 -1.52
N ILE A 239 -27.66 13.26 -1.68
CA ILE A 239 -29.09 12.91 -1.82
C ILE A 239 -29.87 13.34 -0.58
N LEU A 240 -29.32 13.14 0.62
CA LEU A 240 -29.91 13.61 1.87
C LEU A 240 -30.07 15.13 1.89
N ILE A 241 -29.04 15.90 1.53
CA ILE A 241 -29.11 17.37 1.47
C ILE A 241 -30.21 17.82 0.50
N LEU A 242 -30.27 17.21 -0.68
CA LEU A 242 -31.29 17.53 -1.69
C LEU A 242 -32.71 17.22 -1.20
N GLU A 243 -32.89 16.08 -0.51
CA GLU A 243 -34.17 15.74 0.11
C GLU A 243 -34.59 16.82 1.10
N VAL A 244 -33.72 17.17 2.05
CA VAL A 244 -34.04 18.16 3.10
C VAL A 244 -34.41 19.51 2.48
N ILE A 245 -33.71 19.94 1.42
CA ILE A 245 -34.01 21.20 0.71
C ILE A 245 -35.39 21.13 0.05
N VAL A 246 -35.71 20.04 -0.65
CA VAL A 246 -36.99 19.86 -1.34
C VAL A 246 -38.14 19.76 -0.34
N THR A 247 -37.96 19.01 0.74
CA THR A 247 -39.02 18.81 1.74
C THR A 247 -39.26 20.03 2.62
N ALA A 248 -38.26 20.91 2.77
CA ALA A 248 -38.44 22.22 3.40
C ALA A 248 -39.47 23.10 2.65
N ASP A 249 -39.49 23.06 1.32
CA ASP A 249 -40.49 23.80 0.53
C ASP A 249 -41.89 23.20 0.67
N TRP A 250 -42.01 21.87 0.71
CA TRP A 250 -43.29 21.17 0.82
C TRP A 250 -44.06 21.46 2.13
N ILE A 251 -43.32 21.77 3.20
CA ILE A 251 -43.90 22.08 4.52
C ILE A 251 -44.11 23.57 4.76
N LYS A 252 -43.80 24.43 3.77
CA LYS A 252 -43.93 25.89 3.87
C LYS A 252 -45.35 26.36 4.20
N ASP A 253 -46.35 25.66 3.69
CA ASP A 253 -47.77 25.94 3.95
C ASP A 253 -48.25 25.45 5.33
N GLU A 254 -47.37 24.86 6.15
CA GLU A 254 -47.63 24.32 7.49
C GLU A 254 -48.81 23.33 7.57
N ARG A 255 -49.12 22.65 6.46
CA ARG A 255 -50.23 21.69 6.40
C ARG A 255 -49.85 20.38 7.09
N PRO A 256 -50.69 19.82 7.98
CA PRO A 256 -50.44 18.53 8.63
C PRO A 256 -50.15 17.39 7.63
N GLU A 257 -50.81 17.39 6.48
CA GLU A 257 -50.61 16.41 5.41
C GLU A 257 -49.20 16.45 4.80
N SER A 258 -48.61 17.64 4.67
CA SER A 258 -47.24 17.82 4.17
C SER A 258 -46.22 17.21 5.13
N TYR A 259 -46.36 17.48 6.43
CA TYR A 259 -45.49 16.89 7.45
C TYR A 259 -45.56 15.35 7.47
N ALA A 260 -46.76 14.78 7.37
CA ALA A 260 -46.95 13.33 7.31
C ALA A 260 -46.42 12.71 6.00
N ARG A 261 -46.43 13.45 4.89
CA ARG A 261 -45.80 13.02 3.64
C ARG A 261 -44.28 13.02 3.75
N VAL A 262 -43.68 14.08 4.31
CA VAL A 262 -42.22 14.17 4.50
C VAL A 262 -41.74 13.09 5.46
N ALA A 263 -42.38 12.91 6.61
CA ALA A 263 -42.00 11.87 7.56
C ALA A 263 -42.01 10.46 6.94
N ARG A 264 -42.97 10.14 6.06
CA ARG A 264 -42.99 8.86 5.33
C ARG A 264 -41.82 8.74 4.34
N LEU A 265 -41.51 9.82 3.63
CA LEU A 265 -40.35 9.86 2.73
C LEU A 265 -39.05 9.68 3.51
N ASP A 266 -38.90 10.34 4.66
CA ASP A 266 -37.70 10.28 5.51
C ASP A 266 -37.41 8.86 5.98
N HIS A 267 -38.43 8.14 6.48
CA HIS A 267 -38.28 6.75 6.93
C HIS A 267 -37.93 5.81 5.76
N MET A 268 -38.55 6.02 4.60
CA MET A 268 -38.24 5.25 3.40
C MET A 268 -36.81 5.52 2.92
N LEU A 269 -36.40 6.78 2.88
CA LEU A 269 -35.07 7.19 2.45
C LEU A 269 -34.00 6.69 3.42
N LEU A 270 -34.27 6.71 4.73
CA LEU A 270 -33.40 6.13 5.75
C LEU A 270 -33.13 4.65 5.46
N ALA A 271 -34.19 3.86 5.25
CA ALA A 271 -34.05 2.44 4.93
C ALA A 271 -33.27 2.22 3.63
N ILE A 272 -33.58 2.99 2.58
CA ILE A 272 -32.88 2.92 1.28
C ILE A 272 -31.40 3.26 1.44
N GLN A 273 -31.07 4.35 2.13
CA GLN A 273 -29.69 4.78 2.33
C GLN A 273 -28.90 3.80 3.19
N THR A 274 -29.49 3.24 4.24
CA THR A 274 -28.84 2.20 5.05
C THR A 274 -28.50 0.98 4.20
N VAL A 275 -29.46 0.48 3.40
CA VAL A 275 -29.24 -0.66 2.50
C VAL A 275 -28.20 -0.32 1.43
N ALA A 276 -28.27 0.86 0.83
CA ALA A 276 -27.32 1.29 -0.21
C ALA A 276 -25.90 1.44 0.34
N PHE A 277 -25.75 1.99 1.54
CA PHE A 277 -24.44 2.16 2.17
C PHE A 277 -23.80 0.81 2.54
N VAL A 278 -24.54 -0.03 3.28
CA VAL A 278 -24.04 -1.35 3.71
C VAL A 278 -23.82 -2.26 2.50
N GLY A 279 -24.80 -2.34 1.60
CA GLY A 279 -24.72 -3.15 0.38
C GLY A 279 -23.60 -2.70 -0.53
N GLY A 280 -23.42 -1.38 -0.69
CA GLY A 280 -22.33 -0.81 -1.49
C GLY A 280 -20.95 -1.12 -0.92
N ILE A 281 -20.76 -0.99 0.40
CA ILE A 281 -19.49 -1.36 1.05
C ILE A 281 -19.23 -2.87 0.89
N VAL A 282 -20.21 -3.72 1.18
CA VAL A 282 -20.06 -5.18 1.05
C VAL A 282 -19.72 -5.56 -0.39
N LEU A 283 -20.40 -4.98 -1.37
CA LEU A 283 -20.13 -5.21 -2.79
C LEU A 283 -18.69 -4.83 -3.15
N LEU A 284 -18.23 -3.64 -2.75
CA LEU A 284 -16.85 -3.20 -2.98
C LEU A 284 -15.81 -4.10 -2.30
N LEU A 285 -16.10 -4.61 -1.11
CA LEU A 285 -15.21 -5.53 -0.38
C LEU A 285 -15.15 -6.93 -1.03
N VAL A 286 -16.22 -7.38 -1.65
CA VAL A 286 -16.27 -8.68 -2.36
C VAL A 286 -15.59 -8.58 -3.74
N LEU A 287 -15.74 -7.45 -4.43
CA LEU A 287 -15.18 -7.23 -5.78
C LEU A 287 -13.71 -6.75 -5.78
N ARG A 288 -13.05 -6.68 -4.62
CA ARG A 288 -11.73 -6.05 -4.46
C ARG A 288 -10.56 -6.80 -5.08
#